data_AF-A0A1S8D2T7-F1
#
_entry.id   AF-A0A1S8D2T7-F1
#
_cell.length_a   1.000
_cell.length_b   1.000
_cell.length_c   1.000
_cell.angle_alpha   90.00
_cell.angle_beta   90.00
_cell.angle_gamma   90.00
#
_symmetry.space_group_name_H-M   'P 1'
#
loop_
_entity.id
_entity.type
_entity.pdbx_description
1 polymer ?
#
loop_
_entity_poly.entity_id
_entity_poly.type
_entity_poly.pdbx_seq_one_letter_code
_entity_poly.pdbx_strand_id
1 'polypeptide(L)' 'MEQRGEFPRRFALSPRCIVWDLAEVEAWLMARRTAPIRRAQHPDVTKRKTRPVKGRDQAPSRA' A
#
# COMPACT_ATOMS: atom_id res chain seq x y z
N MET A 1 -3.76 2.92 12.34
CA MET A 1 -4.58 3.93 11.65
C MET A 1 -5.72 4.34 12.57
N GLU A 2 -6.71 3.48 12.88
CA GLU A 2 -7.73 3.77 13.93
C GLU A 2 -7.12 3.98 15.32
N GLN A 3 -6.18 3.14 15.75
CA GLN A 3 -5.46 3.32 17.03
C GLN A 3 -4.53 4.55 17.09
N ARG A 4 -4.18 5.13 15.93
CA ARG A 4 -3.35 6.33 15.85
C ARG A 4 -4.18 7.61 15.73
N GLY A 5 -5.52 7.51 15.75
CA GLY A 5 -6.42 8.65 15.52
C GLY A 5 -6.39 9.19 14.09
N GLU A 6 -5.70 8.50 13.19
CA GLU A 6 -5.51 8.91 11.79
C GLU A 6 -6.60 8.36 10.87
N PHE A 7 -7.65 7.72 11.40
CA PHE A 7 -8.74 7.16 10.61
C PHE A 7 -10.10 7.65 11.13
N PRO A 8 -11.07 7.96 10.24
CA PRO A 8 -12.41 8.40 10.59
C PRO A 8 -13.09 7.53 11.65
N ARG A 9 -13.90 8.16 12.50
CA ARG A 9 -14.53 7.46 13.63
C ARG A 9 -15.70 6.62 13.12
N ARG A 10 -15.63 5.31 13.34
CA ARG A 10 -16.71 4.39 12.96
C ARG A 10 -17.91 4.51 13.90
N PHE A 11 -19.11 4.32 13.35
CA PHE A 11 -20.34 4.19 14.15
C PHE A 11 -21.21 3.04 13.61
N ALA A 12 -22.01 2.45 14.49
CA ALA A 12 -22.86 1.32 14.15
C ALA A 12 -24.27 1.82 13.83
N LEU A 13 -24.75 1.58 12.61
CA LEU A 13 -26.18 1.70 12.29
C LEU A 13 -26.95 0.50 12.86
N SER A 14 -26.30 -0.67 12.89
CA SER A 14 -26.83 -1.90 13.47
C SER A 14 -25.68 -2.78 13.99
N PRO A 15 -25.96 -3.86 14.75
CA PRO A 15 -24.91 -4.75 15.27
C PRO A 15 -24.00 -5.36 14.21
N ARG A 16 -24.42 -5.38 12.93
CA ARG A 16 -23.63 -5.90 11.80
C ARG A 16 -23.28 -4.83 10.77
N CYS A 17 -23.79 -3.60 10.92
CA CYS A 17 -23.56 -2.52 9.96
C CYS A 17 -22.79 -1.40 10.64
N ILE A 18 -21.48 -1.42 10.42
CA ILE A 18 -20.57 -0.35 10.79
C ILE A 18 -20.37 0.54 9.57
N VAL A 19 -20.51 1.84 9.77
CA VAL A 19 -20.36 2.86 8.73
C VAL A 19 -19.37 3.92 9.18
N TRP A 20 -18.96 4.72 8.20
CA TRP A 20 -18.11 5.89 8.37
C TRP A 20 -18.82 7.10 7.79
N ASP A 21 -18.52 8.27 8.35
CA ASP A 21 -18.96 9.53 7.77
C ASP A 21 -18.23 9.77 6.44
N LEU A 22 -18.99 10.13 5.40
CA LEU A 22 -18.44 10.32 4.06
C LEU A 22 -17.44 11.48 4.03
N ALA A 23 -17.77 12.61 4.64
CA ALA A 23 -16.93 13.81 4.60
C ALA A 23 -15.61 13.58 5.34
N GLU A 24 -15.63 12.87 6.47
CA GLU A 24 -14.41 12.48 7.17
C GLU A 24 -13.51 11.57 6.33
N VAL A 25 -14.10 10.59 5.63
CA VAL A 25 -13.36 9.67 4.74
C VAL A 25 -12.76 10.41 3.55
N GLU A 26 -13.51 11.33 2.94
CA GLU A 26 -13.04 12.15 1.83
C GLU A 26 -11.89 13.07 2.24
N ALA A 27 -12.02 13.80 3.34
CA ALA A 27 -10.96 14.65 3.87
C ALA A 27 -9.69 13.84 4.20
N TRP A 28 -9.86 12.64 4.75
CA TRP A 28 -8.75 11.73 5.03
C TRP A 28 -8.05 11.23 3.75
N LEU A 29 -8.81 10.85 2.73
CA LEU A 29 -8.26 10.45 1.43
C LEU A 29 -7.49 11.61 0.77
N MET A 30 -8.03 12.83 0.82
CA MET A 30 -7.36 14.02 0.31
C MET A 30 -6.02 14.25 1.02
N ALA A 31 -5.99 14.23 2.34
CA ALA A 31 -4.78 14.41 3.15
C ALA A 31 -3.70 13.35 2.87
N ARG A 32 -4.10 12.09 2.63
CA ARG A 32 -3.14 11.02 2.26
C ARG A 32 -2.64 11.12 0.83
N ARG A 33 -3.43 11.70 -0.07
CA ARG A 33 -3.03 11.88 -1.47
C ARG A 33 -2.02 13.01 -1.63
N THR A 34 -2.05 14.02 -0.75
CA THR A 34 -1.02 15.08 -0.68
C THR A 34 0.30 14.61 -0.11
N ALA A 35 0.31 13.56 0.72
CA ALA A 35 1.51 12.96 1.29
C ALA A 35 1.63 11.48 0.85
N PRO A 36 2.03 11.21 -0.41
CA PRO A 36 2.14 9.84 -0.91
C PRO A 36 3.15 9.06 -0.07
N ILE A 37 2.66 8.00 0.59
CA ILE A 37 3.52 7.09 1.34
C ILE A 37 4.49 6.44 0.36
N ARG A 38 5.79 6.64 0.58
CA ARG A 38 6.84 6.02 -0.24
C ARG A 38 6.64 4.50 -0.21
N ARG A 39 6.39 3.91 -1.37
CA ARG A 39 6.30 2.45 -1.50
C ARG A 39 7.63 1.86 -1.03
N ALA A 40 7.55 0.77 -0.26
CA ALA A 40 8.74 0.00 0.08
C ALA A 40 9.46 -0.41 -1.21
N GLN A 41 10.79 -0.47 -1.16
CA GLN A 41 11.57 -0.96 -2.30
C GLN A 41 11.11 -2.37 -2.63
N HIS A 42 10.89 -2.66 -3.92
CA HIS A 42 10.50 -3.99 -4.34
C HIS A 42 11.63 -4.97 -3.96
N PRO A 43 11.32 -6.12 -3.32
CA PRO A 43 12.35 -7.08 -2.97
C PRO A 43 13.03 -7.59 -4.25
N ASP A 44 14.36 -7.65 -4.24
CA ASP A 44 15.12 -8.16 -5.38
C ASP A 44 14.72 -9.61 -5.69
N VAL A 45 14.03 -9.78 -6.81
CA VAL A 45 13.42 -11.05 -7.22
C VAL A 45 14.44 -12.08 -7.67
N THR A 46 15.66 -11.64 -7.97
CA THR A 46 16.78 -12.52 -8.35
C THR A 46 17.34 -13.26 -7.14
N LYS A 47 17.22 -12.69 -5.93
CA LYS A 47 17.69 -13.26 -4.66
C LYS A 47 16.70 -14.23 -4.01
N ARG A 48 15.61 -14.57 -4.69
CA ARG A 48 14.59 -15.49 -4.16
C ARG A 48 15.13 -16.91 -4.07
N LYS A 49 15.05 -17.53 -2.88
CA LYS A 49 15.39 -18.96 -2.67
C LYS A 49 14.51 -19.88 -3.51
N THR A 50 13.23 -19.55 -3.62
CA THR A 50 12.22 -20.31 -4.38
C THR A 50 11.87 -19.58 -5.67
N ARG A 51 11.95 -20.29 -6.81
CA ARG A 51 11.67 -19.76 -8.17
C ARG A 51 12.45 -18.46 -8.48
N PRO A 52 13.80 -18.49 -8.48
CA PRO A 52 14.59 -17.34 -8.87
C PRO A 52 14.27 -16.96 -10.32
N VAL A 53 14.21 -15.67 -10.58
CA VAL A 53 14.10 -15.17 -11.96
C VAL A 53 15.43 -15.43 -12.64
N LYS A 54 15.45 -16.28 -13.68
CA LYS A 54 16.63 -16.46 -14.53
C LYS A 54 16.91 -15.13 -15.21
N GLY A 55 18.04 -14.50 -14.89
CA GLY A 55 18.46 -13.27 -15.55
C GLY A 55 18.45 -13.51 -17.06
N ARG A 56 17.87 -12.56 -17.81
CA ARG A 56 18.02 -12.57 -19.28
C ARG A 56 19.53 -12.60 -19.54
N ASP A 57 20.00 -13.64 -20.20
CA ASP A 57 21.38 -13.76 -20.68
C ASP A 57 21.81 -12.39 -21.21
N GLN A 58 22.72 -11.72 -20.50
CA GLN A 58 23.46 -10.60 -21.05
C GLN A 58 24.24 -11.20 -22.21
N ALA A 59 23.75 -11.00 -23.43
CA ALA A 59 24.54 -11.23 -24.62
C ALA A 59 25.87 -10.47 -24.42
N PRO A 60 27.02 -11.11 -24.65
CA PRO A 60 28.30 -10.46 -24.40
C PRO A 60 28.38 -9.22 -25.29
N SER A 61 28.45 -8.05 -24.68
CA SER A 61 28.86 -6.82 -25.35
C SER A 61 30.25 -7.08 -25.90
N ARG A 62 30.33 -7.22 -27.23
CA ARG A 62 31.57 -7.42 -27.98
C ARG A 62 32.47 -6.18 -27.84
N ALA A 63 33.74 -6.50 -27.55
CA ALA A 63 35.02 -5.80 -27.78
C ALA A 63 34.99 -4.29 -28.08
#